data_AF-A0A7C1S5S9-F1
#
_entry.id   AF-A0A7C1S5S9-F1
#
_cell.length_a   1.000
_cell.length_b   1.000
_cell.length_c   1.000
_cell.angle_alpha   90.00
_cell.angle_beta   90.00
_cell.angle_gamma   90.00
#
_symmetry.space_group_name_H-M   'P 1'
#
loop_
_entity.id
_entity.type
_entity.pdbx_description
1 polymer ?
#
loop_
_entity_poly.entity_id
_entity_poly.type
_entity_poly.pdbx_seq_one_letter_code
_entity_poly.pdbx_strand_id
1 'polypeptide(L)'
;MEASPVLLGIVMGFLLSAVNVAAGLAVARRAQRLPVNQATTLVLTAMALRLLAMVVLIVVVLTTFEVNRLAFALTLMVSFFVMVLVEAFFLHARHEKSKTPLLRRRRYRRARVPFTVW
;
A
#
# COMPACT_ATOMS: atom_id res chain seq x y z
N MET A 1 32.76 13.19 -7.38
CA MET A 1 32.15 13.38 -6.04
C MET A 1 31.81 12.00 -5.53
N GLU A 2 32.65 11.43 -4.66
CA GLU A 2 32.34 10.14 -4.03
C GLU A 2 31.21 10.37 -3.03
N ALA A 3 30.03 9.80 -3.30
CA ALA A 3 28.92 9.87 -2.37
C ALA A 3 29.33 9.10 -1.11
N SER A 4 29.19 9.73 0.06
CA SER A 4 29.51 9.05 1.31
C SER A 4 28.63 7.79 1.46
N PRO A 5 29.16 6.69 2.01
CA PRO A 5 28.41 5.44 2.19
C PRO A 5 27.16 5.61 3.05
N VAL A 6 27.12 6.68 3.85
CA VAL A 6 25.96 7.14 4.62
C VAL A 6 24.87 7.70 3.69
N LEU A 7 25.23 8.64 2.80
CA LEU A 7 24.28 9.24 1.87
C LEU A 7 23.69 8.18 0.92
N LEU A 8 24.53 7.25 0.45
CA LEU A 8 24.09 6.15 -0.40
C LEU A 8 23.08 5.25 0.34
N GLY A 9 23.31 4.95 1.61
CA GLY A 9 22.37 4.19 2.45
C GLY A 9 21.02 4.89 2.63
N ILE A 10 21.03 6.21 2.85
CA ILE A 10 19.79 7.01 2.96
C ILE A 10 19.00 6.97 1.66
N VAL A 11 19.67 7.26 0.53
CA VAL A 11 19.02 7.29 -0.78
C VAL A 11 18.45 5.92 -1.16
N MET A 12 19.21 4.84 -0.96
CA MET A 12 18.75 3.48 -1.26
C MET A 12 17.57 3.06 -0.38
N GLY A 13 17.61 3.37 0.92
CA GLY A 13 16.51 3.07 1.84
C GLY A 13 15.22 3.81 1.45
N PHE A 14 15.34 5.08 1.06
CA PHE A 14 14.21 5.86 0.57
C PHE A 14 13.66 5.33 -0.76
N LEU A 15 14.53 5.03 -1.73
CA LEU A 15 14.14 4.49 -3.04
C LEU A 15 13.42 3.14 -2.90
N LEU A 16 13.93 2.23 -2.07
CA LEU A 16 13.29 0.95 -1.79
C LEU A 16 11.89 1.12 -1.22
N SER A 17 11.75 2.04 -0.25
CA SER A 17 10.45 2.37 0.32
C SER A 17 9.50 2.94 -0.74
N ALA A 18 9.98 3.85 -1.59
CA ALA A 18 9.17 4.46 -2.64
C ALA A 18 8.67 3.41 -3.66
N VAL A 19 9.54 2.48 -4.07
CA VAL A 19 9.18 1.36 -4.95
C VAL A 19 8.13 0.47 -4.28
N ASN A 20 8.28 0.20 -2.98
CA ASN A 20 7.30 -0.58 -2.22
C ASN A 20 5.90 0.05 -2.30
N VAL A 21 5.79 1.35 -2.05
CA VAL A 21 4.49 2.07 -2.12
C VAL A 21 3.93 2.12 -3.52
N ALA A 22 4.77 2.36 -4.52
CA ALA A 22 4.34 2.40 -5.91
C ALA A 22 3.67 1.07 -6.32
N ALA A 23 4.27 -0.06 -5.92
CA ALA A 23 3.68 -1.39 -6.12
C ALA A 23 2.34 -1.52 -5.37
N GLY A 24 2.27 -1.05 -4.13
CA GLY A 24 1.05 -1.02 -3.33
C GLY A 24 -0.10 -0.24 -3.94
N LEU A 25 0.19 0.97 -4.41
CA LEU A 25 -0.76 1.83 -5.12
C LEU A 25 -1.26 1.18 -6.42
N ALA A 26 -0.38 0.51 -7.17
CA ALA A 26 -0.77 -0.19 -8.39
C ALA A 26 -1.76 -1.34 -8.08
N VAL A 27 -1.46 -2.13 -7.04
CA VAL A 27 -2.34 -3.21 -6.55
C VAL A 27 -3.68 -2.63 -6.07
N ALA A 28 -3.65 -1.57 -5.27
CA ALA A 28 -4.85 -0.90 -4.76
C ALA A 28 -5.74 -0.39 -5.90
N ARG A 29 -5.17 0.22 -6.94
CA ARG A 29 -5.91 0.66 -8.14
C ARG A 29 -6.56 -0.51 -8.87
N ARG A 30 -5.91 -1.68 -8.91
CA ARG A 30 -6.44 -2.88 -9.55
C ARG A 30 -7.56 -3.52 -8.72
N ALA A 31 -7.38 -3.58 -7.40
CA ALA A 31 -8.36 -4.11 -6.44
C ALA A 31 -9.70 -3.38 -6.49
N GLN A 32 -9.71 -2.08 -6.80
CA GLN A 32 -10.94 -1.28 -6.91
C GLN A 32 -11.92 -1.74 -7.98
N ARG A 33 -11.47 -2.47 -8.99
CA ARG A 33 -12.32 -2.97 -10.08
C ARG A 33 -12.98 -4.31 -9.74
N LEU A 34 -12.63 -4.90 -8.59
CA LEU A 34 -13.04 -6.23 -8.19
C LEU A 34 -14.06 -6.17 -7.04
N PRO A 35 -14.89 -7.22 -6.88
CA PRO A 35 -15.76 -7.35 -5.72
C PRO A 35 -14.94 -7.43 -4.42
N VAL A 36 -15.53 -6.97 -3.30
CA VAL A 36 -14.82 -6.78 -2.02
C VAL A 36 -14.03 -8.01 -1.58
N ASN A 37 -14.59 -9.21 -1.67
CA ASN A 37 -13.90 -10.44 -1.28
C ASN A 37 -12.65 -10.72 -2.13
N GLN A 38 -12.71 -10.48 -3.44
CA GLN A 38 -11.54 -10.67 -4.32
C GLN A 38 -10.52 -9.54 -4.15
N ALA A 39 -11.00 -8.32 -3.91
CA ALA A 39 -10.16 -7.16 -3.64
C ALA A 39 -9.33 -7.34 -2.36
N THR A 40 -9.93 -7.83 -1.28
CA THR A 40 -9.23 -8.10 -0.02
C THR A 40 -8.20 -9.22 -0.18
N THR A 41 -8.56 -10.34 -0.82
CA THR A 41 -7.62 -11.42 -1.09
C THR A 41 -6.43 -10.94 -1.93
N LEU A 42 -6.69 -10.15 -2.99
CA LEU A 42 -5.63 -9.62 -3.85
C LEU A 42 -4.69 -8.65 -3.12
N VAL A 43 -5.22 -7.80 -2.24
CA VAL A 43 -4.41 -6.87 -1.45
C VAL A 43 -3.55 -7.63 -0.42
N LEU A 44 -4.13 -8.62 0.27
CA LEU A 44 -3.41 -9.42 1.27
C LEU A 44 -2.31 -10.27 0.63
N THR A 45 -2.59 -10.95 -0.49
CA THR A 45 -1.58 -11.75 -1.19
C THR A 45 -0.48 -10.87 -1.76
N ALA A 46 -0.82 -9.69 -2.30
CA ALA A 46 0.17 -8.74 -2.76
C ALA A 46 1.02 -8.15 -1.62
N MET A 47 0.45 -7.92 -0.43
CA MET A 47 1.23 -7.51 0.74
C MET A 47 2.23 -8.58 1.16
N ALA A 48 1.81 -9.85 1.21
CA ALA A 48 2.72 -10.96 1.52
C ALA A 48 3.85 -11.06 0.50
N LEU A 49 3.53 -10.95 -0.79
CA LEU A 49 4.53 -10.96 -1.87
C LEU A 49 5.50 -9.77 -1.77
N ARG A 50 4.99 -8.57 -1.45
CA ARG A 50 5.81 -7.36 -1.26
C ARG A 50 6.78 -7.49 -0.08
N LEU A 51 6.34 -8.07 1.03
CA LEU A 51 7.21 -8.32 2.19
C LEU A 51 8.36 -9.25 1.80
N LEU A 52 8.04 -10.35 1.11
CA LEU A 52 9.05 -11.30 0.64
C LEU A 52 10.03 -10.65 -0.34
N ALA A 53 9.51 -9.90 -1.32
CA ALA A 53 10.34 -9.16 -2.27
C ALA A 53 11.24 -8.11 -1.59
N MET A 54 10.74 -7.41 -0.57
CA MET A 54 11.52 -6.44 0.20
C MET A 54 12.67 -7.10 0.96
N VAL A 55 12.45 -8.27 1.57
CA VAL A 55 13.54 -9.01 2.23
C VAL A 55 14.65 -9.33 1.22
N VAL A 56 14.28 -9.84 0.04
CA VAL A 56 15.25 -10.15 -1.03
C VAL A 56 15.99 -8.90 -1.47
N LEU A 57 15.28 -7.80 -1.72
CA LEU A 57 15.89 -6.54 -2.15
C LEU A 57 16.82 -5.94 -1.10
N ILE A 58 16.47 -6.01 0.19
CA ILE A 58 17.33 -5.57 1.29
C ILE A 58 18.62 -6.39 1.29
N VAL A 59 18.52 -7.72 1.18
CA VAL A 59 19.70 -8.60 1.11
C VAL A 59 20.57 -8.23 -0.08
N VAL A 60 19.99 -8.07 -1.27
CA VAL A 60 20.72 -7.67 -2.48
C VAL A 60 21.43 -6.33 -2.28
N VAL A 61 20.77 -5.32 -1.71
CA VAL A 61 21.38 -4.01 -1.48
C VAL A 61 22.54 -4.10 -0.48
N LEU A 62 22.38 -4.85 0.61
CA LEU A 62 23.42 -5.01 1.62
C LEU A 62 24.62 -5.86 1.15
N THR A 63 24.44 -6.74 0.16
CA THR A 63 25.53 -7.58 -0.38
C THR A 63 26.24 -6.93 -1.55
N THR A 64 25.54 -6.13 -2.37
CA THR A 64 26.10 -5.54 -3.59
C THR A 64 26.63 -4.11 -3.37
N PHE A 65 26.07 -3.35 -2.44
CA PHE A 65 26.50 -1.99 -2.15
C PHE A 65 27.17 -1.91 -0.78
N GLU A 66 28.31 -1.22 -0.70
CA GLU A 66 28.99 -0.89 0.55
C GLU A 66 28.29 0.26 1.29
N VAL A 67 27.00 0.08 1.59
CA VAL A 67 26.20 1.06 2.32
C VAL A 67 26.45 0.99 3.82
N ASN A 68 26.37 2.15 4.49
CA ASN A 68 26.30 2.18 5.94
C ASN A 68 24.98 1.54 6.39
N ARG A 69 25.08 0.36 7.00
CA ARG A 69 23.94 -0.48 7.41
C ARG A 69 22.99 0.24 8.37
N LEU A 70 23.53 1.05 9.28
CA LEU A 70 22.75 1.76 10.29
C LEU A 70 21.94 2.90 9.67
N ALA A 71 22.57 3.70 8.81
CA ALA A 71 21.90 4.78 8.09
C ALA A 71 20.81 4.24 7.16
N PHE A 72 21.09 3.14 6.45
CA PHE A 72 20.13 2.45 5.59
C PHE A 72 18.93 1.93 6.40
N ALA A 73 19.15 1.19 7.49
CA ALA A 73 18.09 0.60 8.29
C ALA A 73 17.17 1.64 8.92
N LEU A 74 17.73 2.71 9.50
CA LEU A 74 16.94 3.81 10.08
C LEU A 74 16.09 4.51 9.01
N THR A 75 16.69 4.83 7.87
CA THR A 75 15.98 5.50 6.78
C THR A 75 14.87 4.62 6.22
N LEU A 76 15.17 3.33 6.01
CA LEU A 76 14.20 2.36 5.53
C LEU A 76 13.03 2.22 6.51
N MET A 77 13.29 2.09 7.80
CA MET A 77 12.25 1.94 8.83
C MET A 77 11.33 3.16 8.90
N VAL A 78 11.90 4.37 8.98
CA VAL A 78 11.12 5.61 9.04
C VAL A 78 10.33 5.82 7.76
N SER A 79 10.98 5.66 6.60
CA SER A 79 10.33 5.86 5.30
C SER A 79 9.20 4.86 5.11
N PHE A 80 9.44 3.57 5.39
CA PHE A 80 8.47 2.51 5.25
C PHE A 80 7.23 2.77 6.12
N PHE A 81 7.42 3.20 7.37
CA PHE A 81 6.31 3.50 8.27
C PHE A 81 5.45 4.66 7.76
N VAL A 82 6.07 5.79 7.40
CA VAL A 82 5.38 6.96 6.84
C VAL A 82 4.61 6.59 5.58
N MET A 83 5.24 5.79 4.72
CA MET A 83 4.68 5.37 3.45
C MET A 83 3.52 4.38 3.57
N VAL A 84 3.59 3.43 4.50
CA VAL A 84 2.47 2.53 4.82
C VAL A 84 1.29 3.31 5.38
N LEU A 85 1.55 4.32 6.21
CA LEU A 85 0.52 5.20 6.74
C LEU A 85 -0.20 5.95 5.60
N VAL A 86 0.55 6.53 4.66
CA VAL A 86 -0.02 7.15 3.45
C VAL A 86 -0.84 6.15 2.63
N GLU A 87 -0.34 4.93 2.44
CA GLU A 87 -1.05 3.85 1.72
C GLU A 87 -2.38 3.48 2.41
N ALA A 88 -2.38 3.35 3.74
CA ALA A 88 -3.57 3.05 4.53
C ALA A 88 -4.61 4.17 4.46
N PHE A 89 -4.20 5.44 4.61
CA PHE A 89 -5.09 6.59 4.45
C PHE A 89 -5.71 6.65 3.05
N PHE A 90 -4.91 6.39 2.01
CA PHE A 90 -5.38 6.40 0.63
C PHE A 90 -6.40 5.29 0.34
N LEU A 91 -6.16 4.08 0.88
CA LEU A 91 -7.10 2.96 0.81
C LEU A 91 -8.40 3.28 1.54
N HIS A 92 -8.33 3.86 2.74
CA HIS A 92 -9.49 4.21 3.54
C HIS A 92 -10.38 5.25 2.84
N ALA A 93 -9.80 6.38 2.44
CA ALA A 93 -10.52 7.46 1.76
C ALA A 93 -11.17 7.00 0.44
N ARG A 94 -10.54 6.08 -0.28
CA ARG A 94 -11.10 5.50 -1.51
C ARG A 94 -12.22 4.51 -1.23
N HIS A 95 -12.08 3.68 -0.20
CA HIS A 95 -13.12 2.72 0.16
C HIS A 95 -14.41 3.44 0.61
N GLU A 96 -14.27 4.55 1.35
CA GLU A 96 -15.39 5.38 1.78
C GLU A 96 -16.15 6.01 0.58
N LYS A 97 -15.43 6.53 -0.42
CA LYS A 97 -16.03 7.04 -1.68
C LYS A 97 -16.75 5.96 -2.50
N SER A 98 -16.34 4.70 -2.40
CA SER A 98 -16.97 3.59 -3.14
C SER A 98 -18.25 3.05 -2.47
N LYS A 99 -18.46 3.29 -1.18
CA LYS A 99 -19.68 2.89 -0.45
C LYS A 99 -20.86 3.86 -0.66
N THR A 100 -20.59 5.11 -1.02
CA THR A 100 -21.59 6.17 -1.19
C THR A 100 -22.71 5.88 -2.22
N PRO A 101 -22.46 5.25 -3.40
CA PRO A 101 -23.54 4.94 -4.34
C PRO A 101 -24.46 3.78 -3.92
N LEU A 102 -23.95 2.80 -3.16
CA LEU A 102 -24.70 1.60 -2.76
C LEU A 102 -25.71 1.87 -1.64
N LEU A 103 -25.36 2.74 -0.68
CA LEU A 103 -26.29 3.19 0.36
C LEU A 103 -27.45 4.00 -0.24
N ARG A 104 -27.17 4.83 -1.27
CA ARG A 104 -28.21 5.60 -1.96
C ARG A 104 -29.22 4.68 -2.66
N ARG A 105 -28.77 3.63 -3.37
CA ARG A 105 -29.67 2.65 -4.02
C ARG A 105 -30.51 1.83 -3.02
N ARG A 106 -29.95 1.37 -1.89
CA ARG A 106 -30.74 0.67 -0.86
C ARG A 106 -31.82 1.56 -0.24
N ARG A 107 -31.52 2.85 -0.03
CA ARG A 107 -32.51 3.83 0.48
C ARG A 107 -33.68 4.00 -0.49
N TYR A 108 -33.41 4.11 -1.80
CA TYR A 108 -34.47 4.19 -2.82
C TYR A 108 -35.29 2.90 -2.94
N ARG A 109 -34.69 1.72 -2.78
CA ARG A 109 -35.43 0.44 -2.83
C ARG A 109 -36.35 0.25 -1.62
N ARG A 110 -35.91 0.64 -0.41
CA ARG A 110 -36.78 0.62 0.79
C ARG A 110 -37.89 1.66 0.73
N ALA A 111 -37.66 2.83 0.13
CA ALA A 111 -38.70 3.84 -0.08
C ALA A 111 -39.76 3.44 -1.12
N ARG A 112 -39.51 2.38 -1.92
CA ARG A 112 -40.44 1.83 -2.92
C ARG A 112 -41.09 0.52 -2.52
N VAL A 113 -40.92 0.04 -1.29
CA VAL A 113 -41.77 -1.04 -0.79
C VAL A 113 -43.06 -0.35 -0.35
N PRO A 114 -44.16 -0.44 -1.11
CA PRO A 114 -45.43 0.03 -0.59
C PRO A 114 -45.72 -0.83 0.64
N PHE A 115 -46.11 -0.18 1.74
CA PHE A 115 -46.70 -0.86 2.87
C PHE A 115 -47.97 -1.56 2.38
N THR A 116 -47.86 -2.79 1.88
CA THR A 116 -49.01 -3.67 1.73
C THR A 116 -49.29 -4.23 3.12
N VAL A 117 -50.02 -3.41 3.88
CA VAL A 117 -50.78 -3.86 5.04
C VAL A 117 -52.01 -4.54 4.47
N TRP A 118 -52.08 -5.87 4.62
CA TRP A 118 -53.29 -6.68 4.58
C TRP A 118 -53.18 -7.69 5.71
#